data_AF-A0A077YYG0-F1
#
_entry.id   AF-A0A077YYG0-F1
#
_cell.length_a   1.000
_cell.length_b   1.000
_cell.length_c   1.000
_cell.angle_alpha   90.00
_cell.angle_beta   90.00
_cell.angle_gamma   90.00
#
_symmetry.space_group_name_H-M   'P 1'
#
loop_
_entity.id
_entity.type
_entity.pdbx_description
1 polymer ?
#
loop_
_entity_poly.entity_id
_entity_poly.type
_entity_poly.pdbx_seq_one_letter_code
_entity_poly.pdbx_strand_id
1 'polypeptide(L)'
;MGSGDPLVLTIVHRKFEGDIIGVSYEDFDHSGLMTRSSVRNKHLLWEDGEVPYEMSPMFHAQERQLIQRAIRTIEENSCIRFTPRTGQADYLVLSNEHGCFSMVGRMKGRQVISLGSGCLYREVIVHELLHALGFWHEQSRTDRDLFVRIRKENVISSKRPLRPFVHLLVDLQDPLVGMMGQFRKIDPPYLDYLNESYDYYSIMHYDSKAFSKNGHDTIEAPSQALTRVIGKAMGMSEKDVRKLNKLYNCPAVSMTTAAVTKTNEAQIIQGKEEKETQPVLGKPECRDRFDDCAQFARYCRRFAFRHVMDKHCRKTCKTCEI
;
A
#
# COMPACT_ATOMS: atom_id res chain seq x y z
N MET A 1 34.15 -1.49 -2.82
CA MET A 1 33.30 -1.73 -4.00
C MET A 1 32.22 -2.72 -3.60
N GLY A 2 31.00 -2.25 -3.34
CA GLY A 2 29.87 -3.12 -3.00
C GLY A 2 28.92 -3.18 -4.20
N SER A 3 29.02 -4.25 -4.98
CA SER A 3 28.04 -4.57 -6.03
C SER A 3 26.65 -4.57 -5.39
N GLY A 4 25.77 -3.74 -5.94
CA GLY A 4 24.36 -3.81 -5.57
C GLY A 4 23.80 -5.14 -6.00
N ASP A 5 22.97 -5.73 -5.16
CA ASP A 5 22.23 -6.91 -5.54
C ASP A 5 21.40 -6.60 -6.79
N PRO A 6 21.70 -7.20 -7.94
CA PRO A 6 20.93 -6.95 -9.14
C PRO A 6 19.49 -7.42 -8.95
N LEU A 7 19.24 -8.42 -8.09
CA LEU A 7 17.95 -9.08 -7.94
C LEU A 7 16.88 -8.18 -7.30
N VAL A 8 17.17 -7.55 -6.17
CA VAL A 8 16.19 -6.69 -5.45
C VAL A 8 15.75 -5.50 -6.31
N LEU A 9 16.71 -4.86 -6.99
CA LEU A 9 16.40 -3.77 -7.91
C LEU A 9 15.57 -4.28 -9.10
N THR A 10 15.85 -5.50 -9.60
CA THR A 10 15.12 -6.05 -10.76
C THR A 10 13.69 -6.47 -10.41
N ILE A 11 13.40 -6.89 -9.17
CA ILE A 11 12.05 -7.29 -8.75
C ILE A 11 11.12 -6.08 -8.61
N VAL A 12 11.54 -5.00 -7.94
CA VAL A 12 10.72 -3.77 -7.83
C VAL A 12 10.55 -3.11 -9.19
N HIS A 13 11.58 -3.12 -10.05
CA HIS A 13 11.50 -2.55 -11.40
C HIS A 13 10.45 -3.19 -12.30
N ARG A 14 10.00 -4.41 -12.02
CA ARG A 14 9.00 -5.13 -12.82
C ARG A 14 7.57 -4.98 -12.32
N LYS A 15 7.37 -4.39 -11.13
CA LYS A 15 6.04 -4.11 -10.59
C LYS A 15 5.60 -2.73 -11.06
N PHE A 16 4.36 -2.63 -11.49
CA PHE A 16 3.71 -1.37 -11.76
C PHE A 16 3.49 -0.66 -10.42
N GLU A 17 3.81 0.63 -10.35
CA GLU A 17 3.74 1.39 -9.08
C GLU A 17 4.37 0.65 -7.87
N GLY A 18 5.47 -0.08 -8.08
CA GLY A 18 6.32 -0.65 -7.02
C GLY A 18 5.81 -1.93 -6.37
N ASP A 19 4.49 -2.12 -6.29
CA ASP A 19 3.81 -3.20 -5.58
C ASP A 19 2.57 -3.75 -6.33
N ILE A 20 2.29 -3.31 -7.56
CA ILE A 20 1.20 -3.87 -8.38
C ILE A 20 1.76 -4.83 -9.43
N ILE A 21 1.26 -6.07 -9.44
CA ILE A 21 1.56 -7.09 -10.47
C ILE A 21 0.33 -7.35 -11.36
N GLY A 22 0.52 -8.14 -12.42
CA GLY A 22 -0.55 -8.46 -13.38
C GLY A 22 -0.87 -7.31 -14.34
N VAL A 23 -0.05 -6.26 -14.30
CA VAL A 23 -0.16 -5.04 -15.09
C VAL A 23 1.21 -4.76 -15.68
N SER A 24 1.32 -4.82 -17.01
CA SER A 24 2.49 -4.40 -17.77
C SER A 24 2.29 -2.97 -18.27
N TYR A 25 3.39 -2.23 -18.43
CA TYR A 25 3.36 -0.95 -19.15
C TYR A 25 2.89 -1.12 -20.61
N GLU A 26 3.06 -2.30 -21.19
CA GLU A 26 2.60 -2.66 -22.55
C GLU A 26 1.09 -2.92 -22.60
N ASP A 27 0.44 -3.17 -21.45
CA ASP A 27 -1.02 -3.30 -21.41
C ASP A 27 -1.70 -1.97 -21.66
N PHE A 28 -0.97 -0.85 -21.58
CA PHE A 28 -1.44 0.47 -21.94
C PHE A 28 -1.21 0.72 -23.43
N ASP A 29 -2.27 1.07 -24.16
CA ASP A 29 -2.15 1.45 -25.56
C ASP A 29 -1.34 2.76 -25.74
N HIS A 30 -1.12 3.19 -26.98
CA HIS A 30 -0.39 4.42 -27.30
C HIS A 30 -1.04 5.71 -26.76
N SER A 31 -2.33 5.68 -26.40
CA SER A 31 -3.01 6.78 -25.70
C SER A 31 -2.91 6.68 -24.18
N GLY A 32 -2.43 5.54 -23.71
CA GLY A 32 -2.18 5.25 -22.33
C GLY A 32 -3.31 4.55 -21.60
N LEU A 33 -4.21 3.90 -22.33
CA LEU A 33 -5.35 3.14 -21.80
C LEU A 33 -5.02 1.66 -21.55
N MET A 34 -5.25 1.17 -20.34
CA MET A 34 -4.94 -0.21 -19.92
C MET A 34 -5.97 -1.21 -20.46
N THR A 35 -5.59 -2.11 -21.36
CA THR A 35 -6.52 -3.07 -21.98
C THR A 35 -7.15 -4.05 -20.98
N ARG A 36 -6.53 -4.27 -19.80
CA ARG A 36 -7.00 -5.19 -18.75
C ARG A 36 -6.55 -4.75 -17.34
N SER A 37 -7.22 -3.79 -16.71
CA SER A 37 -7.49 -3.70 -15.25
C SER A 37 -8.01 -2.31 -14.86
N SER A 38 -9.22 -2.27 -14.28
CA SER A 38 -10.17 -1.16 -14.34
C SER A 38 -11.06 -1.08 -13.10
N VAL A 39 -10.98 0.01 -12.34
CA VAL A 39 -11.80 0.26 -11.12
C VAL A 39 -13.23 0.67 -11.44
N ARG A 40 -13.59 1.00 -12.69
CA ARG A 40 -15.01 1.11 -13.09
C ARG A 40 -15.64 -0.21 -13.54
N ASN A 41 -14.84 -1.18 -13.96
CA ASN A 41 -15.43 -2.41 -14.46
C ASN A 41 -15.91 -3.24 -13.27
N LYS A 42 -17.22 -3.24 -13.03
CA LYS A 42 -17.84 -4.03 -11.96
C LYS A 42 -17.49 -5.52 -12.02
N HIS A 43 -17.08 -6.04 -13.19
CA HIS A 43 -16.61 -7.43 -13.33
C HIS A 43 -15.27 -7.72 -12.65
N LEU A 44 -14.49 -6.70 -12.29
CA LEU A 44 -13.26 -6.84 -11.51
C LEU A 44 -13.50 -6.64 -10.01
N LEU A 45 -14.74 -6.39 -9.59
CA LEU A 45 -15.07 -6.43 -8.18
C LEU A 45 -15.31 -7.88 -7.75
N TRP A 46 -15.06 -8.14 -6.48
CA TRP A 46 -15.47 -9.38 -5.84
C TRP A 46 -16.98 -9.42 -5.73
N GLU A 47 -17.58 -10.51 -6.20
CA GLU A 47 -19.04 -10.66 -6.23
C GLU A 47 -19.60 -10.62 -4.80
N ASP A 48 -20.66 -9.82 -4.61
CA ASP A 48 -21.30 -9.56 -3.31
C ASP A 48 -20.37 -9.08 -2.18
N GLY A 49 -19.15 -8.62 -2.52
CA GLY A 49 -18.12 -8.27 -1.53
C GLY A 49 -17.52 -9.48 -0.79
N GLU A 50 -17.77 -10.70 -1.25
CA GLU A 50 -17.14 -11.90 -0.70
C GLU A 50 -15.77 -12.14 -1.35
N VAL A 51 -14.74 -12.26 -0.52
CA VAL A 51 -13.36 -12.49 -0.94
C VAL A 51 -12.86 -13.83 -0.38
N PRO A 52 -13.01 -14.94 -1.12
CA PRO A 52 -12.44 -16.21 -0.72
C PRO A 52 -10.92 -16.12 -0.64
N TYR A 53 -10.32 -16.66 0.41
CA TYR A 53 -8.87 -16.65 0.56
C TYR A 53 -8.29 -17.92 1.18
N GLU A 54 -7.02 -18.16 0.87
CA GLU A 54 -6.15 -19.15 1.52
C GLU A 54 -4.91 -18.44 2.07
N MET A 55 -4.37 -18.92 3.20
CA MET A 55 -3.10 -18.46 3.73
C MET A 55 -2.03 -19.54 3.56
N SER A 56 -0.88 -19.15 3.00
CA SER A 56 0.29 -20.01 2.87
C SER A 56 0.58 -20.77 4.17
N PRO A 57 0.83 -22.09 4.10
CA PRO A 57 1.18 -22.88 5.28
C PRO A 57 2.47 -22.40 5.95
N MET A 58 3.29 -21.63 5.24
CA MET A 58 4.55 -21.08 5.75
C MET A 58 4.35 -19.97 6.80
N PHE A 59 3.16 -19.36 6.88
CA PHE A 59 2.88 -18.38 7.93
C PHE A 59 2.72 -19.05 9.29
N HIS A 60 3.50 -18.57 10.26
CA HIS A 60 3.41 -18.93 11.67
C HIS A 60 2.12 -18.39 12.32
N ALA A 61 1.76 -18.95 13.47
CA ALA A 61 0.51 -18.61 14.16
C ALA A 61 0.37 -17.11 14.47
N GLN A 62 1.46 -16.44 14.87
CA GLN A 62 1.46 -15.01 15.17
C GLN A 62 1.26 -14.15 13.91
N GLU A 63 1.86 -14.55 12.79
CA GLU A 63 1.72 -13.88 11.49
C GLU A 63 0.28 -14.00 10.97
N ARG A 64 -0.31 -15.20 11.09
CA ARG A 64 -1.73 -15.43 10.78
C ARG A 64 -2.65 -14.52 11.60
N GLN A 65 -2.36 -14.33 12.89
CA GLN A 65 -3.14 -13.41 13.74
C GLN A 65 -2.98 -11.94 13.30
N LEU A 66 -1.80 -11.52 12.82
CA LEU A 66 -1.60 -10.17 12.26
C LEU A 66 -2.43 -9.98 10.98
N ILE A 67 -2.38 -10.94 10.06
CA ILE A 67 -3.16 -10.94 8.83
C ILE A 67 -4.66 -10.90 9.13
N GLN A 68 -5.14 -11.76 10.05
CA GLN A 68 -6.55 -11.77 10.46
C GLN A 68 -7.00 -10.45 11.10
N ARG A 69 -6.13 -9.77 11.87
CA ARG A 69 -6.45 -8.43 12.42
C ARG A 69 -6.56 -7.36 11.33
N ALA A 70 -5.70 -7.43 10.31
CA ALA A 70 -5.78 -6.53 9.15
C ALA A 70 -7.06 -6.76 8.35
N ILE A 71 -7.40 -8.02 8.08
CA ILE A 71 -8.68 -8.42 7.45
C ILE A 71 -9.87 -7.84 8.23
N ARG A 72 -9.92 -8.05 9.55
CA ARG A 72 -11.01 -7.51 10.40
C ARG A 72 -11.15 -6.00 10.31
N THR A 73 -10.05 -5.27 10.14
CA THR A 73 -10.10 -3.80 9.98
C THR A 73 -10.93 -3.39 8.76
N ILE A 74 -10.82 -4.13 7.65
CA ILE A 74 -11.63 -3.89 6.45
C ILE A 74 -13.09 -4.33 6.68
N GLU A 75 -13.29 -5.49 7.28
CA GLU A 75 -14.63 -6.05 7.53
C GLU A 75 -15.47 -5.20 8.50
N GLU A 76 -14.85 -4.61 9.53
CA GLU A 76 -15.50 -3.72 10.50
C GLU A 76 -15.91 -2.37 9.89
N ASN A 77 -15.22 -1.94 8.83
CA ASN A 77 -15.46 -0.65 8.18
C ASN A 77 -16.20 -0.77 6.84
N SER A 78 -16.66 -1.98 6.47
CA SER A 78 -17.34 -2.20 5.21
C SER A 78 -18.24 -3.44 5.20
N CYS A 79 -18.89 -3.69 4.07
CA CYS A 79 -19.62 -4.93 3.80
C CYS A 79 -18.73 -6.05 3.25
N ILE A 80 -17.44 -5.81 2.99
CA ILE A 80 -16.52 -6.84 2.49
C ILE A 80 -16.36 -7.95 3.52
N ARG A 81 -16.38 -9.21 3.08
CA ARG A 81 -16.17 -10.38 3.93
C ARG A 81 -15.10 -11.28 3.33
N PHE A 82 -14.05 -11.55 4.12
CA PHE A 82 -13.00 -12.48 3.73
C PHE A 82 -13.33 -13.86 4.27
N THR A 83 -13.61 -14.81 3.39
CA THR A 83 -14.03 -16.16 3.76
C THR A 83 -12.93 -17.17 3.47
N PRO A 84 -12.65 -18.15 4.36
CA PRO A 84 -11.77 -19.25 4.00
C PRO A 84 -12.31 -19.96 2.76
N ARG A 85 -11.45 -20.13 1.74
CA ARG A 85 -11.86 -20.81 0.51
C ARG A 85 -12.21 -22.27 0.78
N THR A 86 -13.29 -22.72 0.15
CA THR A 86 -13.75 -24.13 0.18
C THR A 86 -13.87 -24.73 -1.22
N GLY A 87 -13.93 -23.91 -2.27
CA GLY A 87 -13.99 -24.37 -3.66
C GLY A 87 -14.26 -23.29 -4.72
N GLN A 88 -14.41 -22.02 -4.31
CA GLN A 88 -14.72 -20.89 -5.19
C GLN A 88 -13.61 -20.68 -6.22
N ALA A 89 -13.90 -20.67 -7.53
CA ALA A 89 -12.88 -20.63 -8.58
C ALA A 89 -11.90 -19.45 -8.47
N ASP A 90 -12.41 -18.27 -8.13
CA ASP A 90 -11.66 -17.03 -7.97
C ASP A 90 -11.39 -16.77 -6.48
N TYR A 91 -10.13 -16.51 -6.12
CA TYR A 91 -9.72 -16.41 -4.73
C TYR A 91 -8.33 -15.81 -4.54
N LEU A 92 -8.10 -15.27 -3.35
CA LEU A 92 -6.80 -14.79 -2.88
C LEU A 92 -5.96 -15.93 -2.31
N VAL A 93 -4.66 -15.91 -2.60
CA VAL A 93 -3.64 -16.65 -1.86
C VAL A 93 -2.71 -15.65 -1.20
N LEU A 94 -2.82 -15.53 0.11
CA LEU A 94 -1.89 -14.75 0.92
C LEU A 94 -0.61 -15.58 1.06
N SER A 95 0.47 -15.14 0.41
CA SER A 95 1.77 -15.82 0.37
C SER A 95 2.86 -15.00 1.06
N ASN A 96 3.96 -15.64 1.41
CA ASN A 96 5.14 -15.04 2.01
C ASN A 96 6.29 -14.93 0.98
N GLU A 97 5.95 -14.58 -0.27
CA GLU A 97 6.92 -14.38 -1.36
C GLU A 97 7.81 -13.14 -1.13
N HIS A 98 8.72 -12.83 -2.07
CA HIS A 98 9.64 -11.72 -1.90
C HIS A 98 8.97 -10.35 -2.14
N GLY A 99 8.88 -9.56 -1.07
CA GLY A 99 8.35 -8.20 -1.05
C GLY A 99 6.84 -8.15 -0.84
N CYS A 100 6.30 -6.94 -0.82
CA CYS A 100 4.87 -6.67 -0.69
C CYS A 100 4.33 -6.39 -2.10
N PHE A 101 3.24 -7.07 -2.48
CA PHE A 101 2.55 -6.78 -3.74
C PHE A 101 1.18 -7.45 -3.85
N SER A 102 0.35 -6.90 -4.72
CA SER A 102 -0.99 -7.39 -5.03
C SER A 102 -1.35 -7.13 -6.50
N MET A 103 -2.48 -7.67 -6.92
CA MET A 103 -3.15 -7.29 -8.17
C MET A 103 -4.29 -6.33 -7.85
N VAL A 104 -4.71 -5.51 -8.81
CA VAL A 104 -5.82 -4.57 -8.58
C VAL A 104 -7.17 -5.20 -8.96
N GLY A 105 -8.01 -5.44 -7.96
CA GLY A 105 -9.31 -6.09 -8.12
C GLY A 105 -9.24 -7.62 -8.16
N ARG A 106 -10.39 -8.24 -8.46
CA ARG A 106 -10.54 -9.68 -8.66
C ARG A 106 -9.98 -10.10 -10.02
N MET A 107 -8.98 -10.96 -9.96
CA MET A 107 -8.37 -11.63 -11.10
C MET A 107 -8.93 -13.03 -11.15
N LYS A 108 -9.51 -13.42 -12.30
CA LYS A 108 -10.12 -14.76 -12.46
C LYS A 108 -9.11 -15.85 -12.07
N GLY A 109 -9.55 -16.81 -11.26
CA GLY A 109 -8.74 -17.90 -10.74
C GLY A 109 -7.95 -17.57 -9.47
N ARG A 110 -6.81 -18.25 -9.32
CA ARG A 110 -5.89 -18.07 -8.19
C ARG A 110 -5.12 -16.76 -8.36
N GLN A 111 -5.29 -15.82 -7.44
CA GLN A 111 -4.54 -14.56 -7.44
C GLN A 111 -3.72 -14.43 -6.15
N VAL A 112 -2.46 -14.00 -6.25
CA VAL A 112 -1.53 -13.91 -5.11
C VAL A 112 -1.52 -12.50 -4.54
N ILE A 113 -1.48 -12.42 -3.21
CA ILE A 113 -0.97 -11.25 -2.47
C ILE A 113 0.28 -11.70 -1.73
N SER A 114 1.39 -11.05 -1.98
CA SER A 114 2.64 -11.33 -1.27
C SER A 114 2.76 -10.44 -0.05
N LEU A 115 2.88 -11.07 1.10
CA LEU A 115 3.18 -10.49 2.40
C LEU A 115 4.49 -11.10 2.90
N GLY A 116 5.56 -10.82 2.16
CA GLY A 116 6.90 -11.29 2.47
C GLY A 116 7.49 -10.74 3.78
N SER A 117 8.76 -11.05 3.98
CA SER A 117 9.54 -10.43 5.06
C SER A 117 9.42 -8.91 5.02
N GLY A 118 9.07 -8.31 6.17
CA GLY A 118 8.82 -6.88 6.31
C GLY A 118 7.43 -6.38 5.89
N CYS A 119 6.54 -7.24 5.40
CA CYS A 119 5.19 -6.83 5.00
C CYS A 119 4.12 -7.03 6.09
N LEU A 120 4.45 -7.72 7.20
CA LEU A 120 3.48 -8.10 8.23
C LEU A 120 3.16 -6.98 9.25
N TYR A 121 2.91 -5.76 8.75
CA TYR A 121 2.31 -4.67 9.51
C TYR A 121 0.86 -4.49 9.09
N ARG A 122 0.01 -4.12 10.04
CA ARG A 122 -1.42 -3.94 9.77
C ARG A 122 -1.65 -3.00 8.59
N GLU A 123 -0.94 -1.87 8.54
CA GLU A 123 -1.08 -0.87 7.48
C GLU A 123 -0.66 -1.39 6.09
N VAL A 124 0.40 -2.19 6.01
CA VAL A 124 0.86 -2.77 4.74
C VAL A 124 -0.10 -3.86 4.27
N ILE A 125 -0.53 -4.75 5.18
CA ILE A 125 -1.49 -5.80 4.82
C ILE A 125 -2.80 -5.18 4.34
N VAL A 126 -3.32 -4.15 5.02
CA VAL A 126 -4.55 -3.46 4.59
C VAL A 126 -4.35 -2.79 3.21
N HIS A 127 -3.19 -2.18 2.95
CA HIS A 127 -2.87 -1.59 1.66
C HIS A 127 -2.93 -2.61 0.52
N GLU A 128 -2.26 -3.76 0.67
CA GLU A 128 -2.24 -4.82 -0.34
C GLU A 128 -3.62 -5.46 -0.55
N LEU A 129 -4.42 -5.57 0.52
CA LEU A 129 -5.81 -6.02 0.43
C LEU A 129 -6.69 -5.00 -0.29
N LEU A 130 -6.48 -3.70 -0.09
CA LEU A 130 -7.21 -2.67 -0.82
C LEU A 130 -6.89 -2.69 -2.32
N HIS A 131 -5.64 -2.96 -2.71
CA HIS A 131 -5.35 -3.25 -4.12
C HIS A 131 -6.23 -4.40 -4.63
N ALA A 132 -6.24 -5.54 -3.95
CA ALA A 132 -7.07 -6.68 -4.36
C ALA A 132 -8.57 -6.37 -4.38
N LEU A 133 -9.04 -5.39 -3.61
CA LEU A 133 -10.42 -4.90 -3.64
C LEU A 133 -10.71 -3.91 -4.77
N GLY A 134 -9.69 -3.47 -5.50
CA GLY A 134 -9.82 -2.60 -6.67
C GLY A 134 -9.36 -1.17 -6.43
N PHE A 135 -8.43 -0.91 -5.52
CA PHE A 135 -7.87 0.43 -5.32
C PHE A 135 -6.50 0.57 -5.99
N TRP A 136 -6.30 1.64 -6.74
CA TRP A 136 -4.97 2.11 -7.14
C TRP A 136 -4.41 3.06 -6.08
N HIS A 137 -3.17 3.49 -6.27
CA HIS A 137 -2.62 4.53 -5.44
C HIS A 137 -3.30 5.88 -5.60
N GLU A 138 -3.37 6.65 -4.51
CA GLU A 138 -3.99 7.98 -4.50
C GLU A 138 -3.22 8.98 -5.37
N GLN A 139 -1.88 8.90 -5.42
CA GLN A 139 -1.10 9.78 -6.30
C GLN A 139 -1.28 9.48 -7.79
N SER A 140 -1.96 8.40 -8.16
CA SER A 140 -2.13 8.01 -9.56
C SER A 140 -3.43 8.54 -10.16
N ARG A 141 -4.24 9.27 -9.39
CA ARG A 141 -5.43 9.99 -9.88
C ARG A 141 -5.07 10.94 -11.03
N THR A 142 -5.94 11.08 -12.05
CA THR A 142 -5.67 12.00 -13.16
C THR A 142 -5.60 13.48 -12.74
N ASP A 143 -6.33 13.85 -11.69
CA ASP A 143 -6.38 15.19 -11.10
C ASP A 143 -5.26 15.45 -10.07
N ARG A 144 -4.37 14.47 -9.80
CA ARG A 144 -3.34 14.59 -8.75
C ARG A 144 -2.44 15.81 -8.89
N ASP A 145 -2.21 16.31 -10.10
CA ASP A 145 -1.35 17.50 -10.33
C ASP A 145 -1.99 18.81 -9.82
N LEU A 146 -3.28 18.81 -9.44
CA LEU A 146 -3.91 19.92 -8.69
C LEU A 146 -3.55 19.92 -7.20
N PHE A 147 -3.07 18.78 -6.68
CA PHE A 147 -2.87 18.52 -5.26
C PHE A 147 -1.42 18.25 -4.91
N VAL A 148 -0.65 17.65 -5.81
CA VAL A 148 0.76 17.34 -5.59
C VAL A 148 1.59 17.66 -6.82
N ARG A 149 2.87 17.96 -6.59
CA ARG A 149 3.88 18.14 -7.64
C ARG A 149 4.85 16.98 -7.62
N ILE A 150 4.99 16.31 -8.76
CA ILE A 150 6.04 15.29 -8.96
C ILE A 150 7.35 15.99 -9.33
N ARG A 151 8.35 15.92 -8.45
CA ARG A 151 9.71 16.45 -8.65
C ARG A 151 10.54 15.43 -9.43
N LYS A 152 10.32 15.40 -10.76
CA LYS A 152 10.97 14.46 -11.69
C LYS A 152 12.49 14.47 -11.55
N GLU A 153 13.06 15.62 -11.24
CA GLU A 153 14.49 15.82 -10.99
C GLU A 153 15.04 15.00 -9.81
N ASN A 154 14.18 14.62 -8.85
CA ASN A 154 14.55 13.81 -7.69
C ASN A 154 14.30 12.31 -7.91
N VAL A 155 13.63 11.90 -8.99
CA VAL A 155 13.31 10.48 -9.25
C VAL A 155 14.52 9.73 -9.83
N ILE A 156 14.73 8.49 -9.39
CA ILE A 156 15.76 7.59 -9.94
C ILE A 156 15.53 7.40 -11.44
N SER A 157 16.48 7.86 -12.26
CA SER A 157 16.50 7.49 -13.68
C SER A 157 17.08 6.09 -13.84
N SER A 158 16.42 5.21 -14.58
CA SER A 158 16.97 3.91 -14.99
C SER A 158 17.96 4.14 -16.11
N LYS A 159 19.03 4.87 -15.85
CA LYS A 159 20.22 4.78 -16.67
C LYS A 159 20.96 3.50 -16.27
N ARG A 160 20.38 2.32 -16.52
CA ARG A 160 21.24 1.17 -16.78
C ARG A 160 21.85 1.46 -18.15
N PRO A 161 23.18 1.39 -18.33
CA PRO A 161 23.71 1.28 -19.67
C PRO A 161 23.13 -0.02 -20.21
N LEU A 162 22.21 0.07 -21.18
CA LEU A 162 22.01 -1.02 -22.11
C LEU A 162 23.42 -1.36 -22.59
N ARG A 163 23.79 -2.65 -22.51
CA ARG A 163 25.09 -3.15 -22.98
C ARG A 163 25.42 -2.48 -24.32
N PRO A 164 26.69 -2.12 -24.61
CA PRO A 164 27.05 -1.30 -25.78
C PRO A 164 26.69 -1.90 -27.16
N PHE A 165 25.96 -3.01 -27.22
CA PHE A 165 25.65 -3.75 -28.44
C PHE A 165 24.15 -3.94 -28.75
N VAL A 166 23.22 -3.32 -28.01
CA VAL A 166 21.80 -3.30 -28.42
C VAL A 166 21.43 -1.88 -28.84
N HIS A 167 21.94 -1.51 -30.01
CA HIS A 167 21.52 -0.32 -30.75
C HIS A 167 20.30 -0.69 -31.61
N LEU A 168 19.23 -1.17 -30.98
CA LEU A 168 17.95 -1.35 -31.66
C LEU A 168 16.99 -0.32 -31.09
N LEU A 169 16.84 0.78 -31.83
CA LEU A 169 15.76 1.76 -31.81
C LEU A 169 14.73 1.63 -30.68
N VAL A 170 15.16 1.85 -29.43
CA VAL A 170 14.25 2.24 -28.36
C VAL A 170 14.46 3.74 -28.25
N ASP A 171 13.42 4.48 -28.64
CA ASP A 171 13.41 5.93 -28.62
C ASP A 171 13.90 6.43 -27.26
N LEU A 172 15.08 7.06 -27.25
CA LEU A 172 15.68 7.66 -26.05
C LEU A 172 14.86 8.86 -25.52
N GLN A 173 13.79 9.20 -26.23
CA GLN A 173 12.78 10.16 -25.83
C GLN A 173 11.67 9.55 -24.95
N ASP A 174 11.72 8.24 -24.65
CA ASP A 174 10.70 7.62 -23.81
C ASP A 174 10.93 7.97 -22.31
N PRO A 175 10.07 8.82 -21.70
CA PRO A 175 10.14 9.11 -20.27
C PRO A 175 9.94 7.87 -19.37
N LEU A 176 9.60 6.70 -19.95
CA LEU A 176 9.47 5.41 -19.27
C LEU A 176 10.81 4.75 -18.91
N VAL A 177 11.96 5.26 -19.40
CA VAL A 177 13.28 4.73 -19.00
C VAL A 177 13.65 5.22 -17.58
N GLY A 178 13.00 4.66 -16.56
CA GLY A 178 13.23 5.04 -15.17
C GLY A 178 12.20 4.59 -14.16
N MET A 179 12.41 5.02 -12.92
CA MET A 179 11.37 4.96 -11.90
C MET A 179 10.30 6.05 -12.12
N MET A 180 10.41 6.87 -13.16
CA MET A 180 9.37 7.84 -13.54
C MET A 180 8.03 7.16 -13.91
N GLY A 181 8.07 5.95 -14.47
CA GLY A 181 6.86 5.15 -14.76
C GLY A 181 6.03 4.84 -13.52
N GLN A 182 6.65 4.84 -12.33
CA GLN A 182 6.00 4.60 -11.03
C GLN A 182 5.14 5.78 -10.56
N PHE A 183 5.20 6.91 -11.27
CA PHE A 183 4.35 8.08 -11.04
C PHE A 183 3.36 8.29 -12.17
N ARG A 184 3.10 7.28 -13.01
CA ARG A 184 2.10 7.41 -14.08
C ARG A 184 0.71 7.65 -13.47
N LYS A 185 -0.16 8.35 -14.20
CA LYS A 185 -1.57 8.48 -13.82
C LYS A 185 -2.36 7.33 -14.44
N ILE A 186 -3.41 6.90 -13.76
CA ILE A 186 -4.36 5.92 -14.30
C ILE A 186 -5.55 6.68 -14.87
N ASP A 187 -5.71 6.62 -16.19
CA ASP A 187 -6.77 7.34 -16.89
C ASP A 187 -8.17 6.71 -16.66
N PRO A 188 -9.26 7.50 -16.70
CA PRO A 188 -10.59 6.96 -16.88
C PRO A 188 -10.65 6.14 -18.18
N PRO A 189 -11.32 4.97 -18.22
CA PRO A 189 -12.27 4.43 -17.25
C PRO A 189 -11.66 3.60 -16.11
N TYR A 190 -10.34 3.52 -15.98
CA TYR A 190 -9.68 2.56 -15.09
C TYR A 190 -9.60 3.00 -13.63
N LEU A 191 -9.90 4.27 -13.36
CA LEU A 191 -9.93 4.85 -12.02
C LEU A 191 -11.20 5.70 -11.88
N ASP A 192 -11.94 5.50 -10.79
CA ASP A 192 -13.09 6.33 -10.42
C ASP A 192 -12.81 6.98 -9.06
N TYR A 193 -13.00 8.28 -8.96
CA TYR A 193 -12.83 9.02 -7.71
C TYR A 193 -13.94 8.74 -6.70
N LEU A 194 -15.03 8.10 -7.12
CA LEU A 194 -16.23 7.83 -6.33
C LEU A 194 -16.76 9.11 -5.65
N ASN A 195 -16.62 10.21 -6.38
CA ASN A 195 -16.96 11.57 -5.94
C ASN A 195 -16.29 11.97 -4.61
N GLU A 196 -15.06 11.52 -4.36
CA GLU A 196 -14.24 11.92 -3.22
C GLU A 196 -13.08 12.81 -3.65
N SER A 197 -12.79 13.83 -2.84
CA SER A 197 -11.64 14.71 -3.01
C SER A 197 -10.33 13.99 -2.69
N TYR A 198 -9.22 14.47 -3.26
CA TYR A 198 -7.88 13.95 -3.02
C TYR A 198 -7.56 13.80 -1.53
N ASP A 199 -6.92 12.69 -1.17
CA ASP A 199 -6.64 12.34 0.22
C ASP A 199 -5.15 12.17 0.53
N TYR A 200 -4.54 13.20 1.12
CA TYR A 200 -3.15 13.15 1.59
C TYR A 200 -2.92 12.14 2.73
N TYR A 201 -3.98 11.68 3.41
CA TYR A 201 -3.89 10.74 4.53
C TYR A 201 -4.29 9.32 4.12
N SER A 202 -4.57 9.09 2.84
CA SER A 202 -4.95 7.77 2.35
C SER A 202 -3.85 6.76 2.62
N ILE A 203 -4.25 5.56 3.04
CA ILE A 203 -3.32 4.44 3.14
C ILE A 203 -2.76 4.03 1.77
N MET A 204 -3.45 4.42 0.68
CA MET A 204 -3.03 4.19 -0.70
C MET A 204 -2.15 5.31 -1.26
N HIS A 205 -1.72 6.29 -0.47
CA HIS A 205 -0.83 7.35 -0.94
C HIS A 205 0.64 7.00 -0.70
N TYR A 206 1.48 7.21 -1.70
CA TYR A 206 2.94 7.11 -1.54
C TYR A 206 3.53 8.08 -0.51
N ASP A 207 4.67 7.69 0.04
CA ASP A 207 5.55 8.58 0.79
C ASP A 207 6.17 9.64 -0.13
N SER A 208 6.45 10.82 0.43
CA SER A 208 7.05 11.94 -0.31
C SER A 208 8.39 11.60 -0.95
N LYS A 209 9.12 10.59 -0.47
CA LYS A 209 10.44 10.19 -0.96
C LYS A 209 10.44 8.92 -1.81
N ALA A 210 9.26 8.43 -2.20
CA ALA A 210 9.14 7.24 -3.05
C ALA A 210 10.04 7.37 -4.29
N PHE A 211 10.87 6.36 -4.57
CA PHE A 211 11.79 6.33 -5.72
C PHE A 211 12.74 7.54 -5.85
N SER A 212 13.04 8.23 -4.74
CA SER A 212 14.03 9.31 -4.74
C SER A 212 15.42 8.80 -5.12
N LYS A 213 16.25 9.65 -5.73
CA LYS A 213 17.67 9.38 -6.05
C LYS A 213 18.66 10.15 -5.17
N ASN A 214 18.18 11.11 -4.38
CA ASN A 214 19.01 12.07 -3.66
C ASN A 214 18.54 12.44 -2.23
N GLY A 215 17.34 12.05 -1.80
CA GLY A 215 16.90 12.14 -0.39
C GLY A 215 15.82 13.17 -0.20
N HIS A 216 15.61 13.90 -1.28
CA HIS A 216 14.62 14.93 -1.43
C HIS A 216 13.31 14.32 -1.92
N ASP A 217 12.26 15.07 -1.67
CA ASP A 217 10.89 14.68 -1.95
C ASP A 217 10.72 14.55 -3.48
N THR A 218 10.16 13.42 -3.92
CA THR A 218 9.68 13.18 -5.29
C THR A 218 8.22 13.58 -5.42
N ILE A 219 7.45 13.59 -4.33
CA ILE A 219 6.08 14.10 -4.26
C ILE A 219 6.02 15.21 -3.22
N GLU A 220 5.63 16.41 -3.65
CA GLU A 220 5.39 17.55 -2.77
C GLU A 220 3.91 17.93 -2.78
N ALA A 221 3.31 18.06 -1.61
CA ALA A 221 1.98 18.63 -1.42
C ALA A 221 2.04 20.17 -1.33
N PRO A 222 0.91 20.89 -1.28
CA PRO A 222 0.90 22.36 -1.32
C PRO A 222 1.54 23.01 -0.08
N SER A 223 1.72 22.24 0.99
CA SER A 223 2.45 22.65 2.18
C SER A 223 3.39 21.55 2.66
N GLN A 224 4.51 21.93 3.28
CA GLN A 224 5.44 20.95 3.86
C GLN A 224 4.81 20.09 4.96
N ALA A 225 3.79 20.63 5.66
CA ALA A 225 3.03 19.86 6.64
C ALA A 225 2.32 18.69 5.96
N LEU A 226 1.69 18.92 4.81
CA LEU A 226 1.05 17.86 4.02
C LEU A 226 2.07 16.91 3.39
N THR A 227 3.21 17.42 2.91
CA THR A 227 4.29 16.57 2.35
C THR A 227 4.85 15.58 3.39
N ARG A 228 4.78 15.91 4.69
CA ARG A 228 5.27 15.03 5.77
C ARG A 228 4.30 13.93 6.18
N VAL A 229 3.01 14.03 5.82
CA VAL A 229 1.99 13.05 6.24
C VAL A 229 1.66 12.02 5.16
N ILE A 230 1.86 12.35 3.88
CA ILE A 230 1.65 11.40 2.78
C ILE A 230 2.50 10.14 2.97
N GLY A 231 1.91 8.95 2.77
CA GLY A 231 2.58 7.65 2.96
C GLY A 231 2.93 7.27 4.41
N LYS A 232 2.40 7.99 5.40
CA LYS A 232 2.59 7.69 6.83
C LYS A 232 1.35 7.12 7.53
N ALA A 233 0.26 6.87 6.81
CA ALA A 233 -0.97 6.33 7.39
C ALA A 233 -0.74 4.98 8.09
N MET A 234 -1.36 4.79 9.25
CA MET A 234 -1.31 3.55 10.07
C MET A 234 -2.61 2.73 9.98
N GLY A 235 -3.51 3.13 9.09
CA GLY A 235 -4.85 2.60 8.87
C GLY A 235 -5.57 3.37 7.78
N MET A 236 -6.73 2.88 7.37
CA MET A 236 -7.60 3.52 6.39
C MET A 236 -8.05 4.91 6.86
N SER A 237 -8.01 5.89 5.97
CA SER A 237 -8.65 7.17 6.22
C SER A 237 -10.18 7.05 6.14
N GLU A 238 -10.90 8.07 6.62
CA GLU A 238 -12.36 8.13 6.42
C GLU A 238 -12.75 8.12 4.93
N LYS A 239 -11.91 8.71 4.06
CA LYS A 239 -12.13 8.72 2.62
C LYS A 239 -11.89 7.35 2.00
N ASP A 240 -10.87 6.61 2.44
CA ASP A 240 -10.64 5.23 2.03
C ASP A 240 -11.88 4.37 2.36
N VAL A 241 -12.40 4.49 3.58
CA VAL A 241 -13.63 3.82 4.04
C VAL A 241 -14.81 4.19 3.15
N ARG A 242 -15.05 5.48 2.89
CA ARG A 242 -16.18 5.91 2.05
C ARG A 242 -16.04 5.43 0.61
N LYS A 243 -14.84 5.49 0.03
CA LYS A 243 -14.57 4.98 -1.31
C LYS A 243 -14.85 3.46 -1.37
N LEU A 244 -14.35 2.67 -0.42
CA LEU A 244 -14.61 1.23 -0.35
C LEU A 244 -16.11 0.92 -0.29
N ASN A 245 -16.83 1.59 0.62
CA ASN A 245 -18.27 1.37 0.77
C ASN A 245 -19.07 1.80 -0.46
N LYS A 246 -18.70 2.90 -1.12
CA LYS A 246 -19.32 3.33 -2.39
C LYS A 246 -19.03 2.33 -3.51
N LEU A 247 -17.79 1.84 -3.62
CA LEU A 247 -17.39 0.91 -4.68
C LEU A 247 -18.20 -0.40 -4.62
N TYR A 248 -18.41 -0.93 -3.42
CA TYR A 248 -19.14 -2.18 -3.19
C TYR A 248 -20.62 -1.99 -2.85
N ASN A 249 -21.15 -0.77 -2.94
CA ASN A 249 -22.54 -0.43 -2.58
C ASN A 249 -22.93 -0.95 -1.19
N CYS A 250 -22.02 -0.85 -0.23
CA CYS A 250 -22.28 -1.30 1.12
C CYS A 250 -23.44 -0.50 1.73
N PRO A 251 -24.35 -1.16 2.48
CA PRO A 251 -25.41 -0.46 3.17
C PRO A 251 -24.79 0.57 4.11
N ALA A 252 -25.40 1.75 4.20
CA ALA A 252 -24.98 2.74 5.17
C ALA A 252 -24.97 2.07 6.54
N VAL A 253 -23.79 1.99 7.17
CA VAL A 253 -23.69 1.54 8.55
C VAL A 253 -24.56 2.51 9.32
N SER A 254 -25.76 2.06 9.70
CA SER A 254 -26.62 2.81 10.59
C SER A 254 -25.75 3.01 11.82
N MET A 255 -25.32 4.25 12.07
CA MET A 255 -24.83 4.62 13.38
C MET A 255 -26.03 4.39 14.29
N THR A 256 -26.21 3.15 14.74
CA THR A 256 -26.94 2.87 15.96
C THR A 256 -26.20 3.70 16.97
N THR A 257 -26.79 4.86 17.27
CA THR A 257 -26.55 5.58 18.50
C THR A 257 -26.44 4.50 19.56
N ALA A 258 -25.22 4.20 19.98
CA ALA A 258 -25.00 3.55 21.26
C ALA A 258 -25.87 4.38 22.20
N ALA A 259 -26.89 3.73 22.75
CA ALA A 259 -27.90 4.40 23.55
C ALA A 259 -27.14 5.26 24.56
N VAL A 260 -27.26 6.58 24.42
CA VAL A 260 -26.91 7.52 25.47
C VAL A 260 -27.99 7.32 26.52
N THR A 261 -27.87 6.24 27.28
CA THR A 261 -28.54 6.09 28.56
C THR A 261 -27.99 7.20 29.44
N LYS A 262 -28.78 8.27 29.52
CA LYS A 262 -28.78 9.18 30.66
C LYS A 262 -29.12 8.36 31.89
N THR A 263 -28.14 7.77 32.54
CA THR A 263 -28.29 7.25 33.89
C THR A 263 -27.73 8.28 34.85
N ASN A 264 -28.63 8.84 35.64
CA ASN A 264 -28.40 9.81 36.69
C ASN A 264 -27.28 9.37 37.62
N GLU A 265 -26.38 10.30 37.91
CA GLU A 265 -25.41 10.21 39.00
C GLU A 265 -26.17 10.23 40.35
N ALA A 266 -26.29 9.08 40.99
CA ALA A 266 -26.34 8.96 42.45
C ALA A 266 -26.29 7.47 42.84
N GLN A 267 -25.20 7.10 43.53
CA GLN A 267 -25.07 5.92 44.39
C GLN A 267 -25.04 4.58 43.60
N ILE A 268 -23.95 3.81 43.63
CA ILE A 268 -23.55 3.03 44.80
C ILE A 268 -22.06 2.69 44.71
N ILE A 269 -21.42 2.77 45.87
CA ILE A 269 -20.03 2.52 46.20
C ILE A 269 -19.82 0.99 46.29
N GLN A 270 -18.59 0.55 46.02
CA GLN A 270 -17.96 -0.75 46.38
C GLN A 270 -17.88 -1.80 45.26
N GLY A 271 -16.72 -1.88 44.62
CA GLY A 271 -16.37 -3.04 43.78
C GLY A 271 -15.08 -2.88 42.98
N LYS A 272 -13.93 -3.05 43.66
CA LYS A 272 -12.58 -3.38 43.15
C LYS A 272 -12.09 -2.71 41.86
N GLU A 273 -11.21 -1.74 42.04
CA GLU A 273 -10.29 -1.22 41.02
C GLU A 273 -9.34 -2.31 40.51
N GLU A 274 -9.58 -2.81 39.29
CA GLU A 274 -8.50 -3.33 38.45
C GLU A 274 -8.02 -2.17 37.57
N LYS A 275 -6.78 -1.74 37.83
CA LYS A 275 -6.07 -0.68 37.09
C LYS A 275 -5.79 -1.18 35.66
N GLU A 276 -6.72 -0.95 34.76
CA GLU A 276 -6.45 -1.01 33.32
C GLU A 276 -5.57 0.19 32.96
N THR A 277 -4.27 -0.08 32.88
CA THR A 277 -3.25 0.91 32.61
C THR A 277 -3.33 1.23 31.12
N GLN A 278 -3.89 2.38 30.77
CA GLN A 278 -3.77 2.95 29.43
C GLN A 278 -2.28 2.98 29.05
N PRO A 279 -1.87 2.45 27.88
CA PRO A 279 -0.50 2.55 27.46
C PRO A 279 -0.20 4.03 27.22
N VAL A 280 0.55 4.62 28.15
CA VAL A 280 1.27 5.87 27.93
C VAL A 280 1.99 5.71 26.59
N LEU A 281 1.67 6.58 25.63
CA LEU A 281 2.34 6.66 24.34
C LEU A 281 3.81 7.06 24.59
N GLY A 282 4.61 6.10 25.03
CA GLY A 282 6.05 6.21 25.15
C GLY A 282 6.64 6.49 23.78
N LYS A 283 7.76 7.23 23.75
CA LYS A 283 8.55 7.42 22.52
C LYS A 283 8.66 6.07 21.79
N PRO A 284 8.37 5.99 20.47
CA PRO A 284 8.40 4.73 19.76
C PRO A 284 9.77 4.08 19.95
N GLU A 285 9.77 2.91 20.59
CA GLU A 285 10.97 2.21 21.00
C GLU A 285 11.90 2.01 19.79
N CYS A 286 13.18 2.35 19.95
CA CYS A 286 14.19 2.22 18.92
C CYS A 286 14.44 0.74 18.62
N ARG A 287 13.70 0.21 17.66
CA ARG A 287 13.87 -1.16 17.17
C ARG A 287 13.82 -1.22 15.67
N ASP A 288 14.51 -2.22 15.15
CA ASP A 288 14.25 -2.70 13.81
C ASP A 288 12.88 -3.34 13.81
N ARG A 289 12.05 -2.88 12.90
CA ARG A 289 10.73 -3.46 12.66
C ARG A 289 10.90 -4.72 11.83
N PHE A 290 11.76 -4.73 10.79
CA PHE A 290 12.01 -5.95 10.01
C PHE A 290 13.10 -6.82 10.66
N ASP A 291 12.88 -8.13 10.73
CA ASP A 291 13.85 -9.07 11.33
C ASP A 291 15.12 -9.22 10.48
N ASP A 292 15.00 -9.00 9.18
CA ASP A 292 16.08 -9.06 8.20
C ASP A 292 16.85 -7.73 8.06
N CYS A 293 16.54 -6.71 8.87
CA CYS A 293 17.23 -5.43 8.82
C CYS A 293 18.76 -5.60 8.86
N ALA A 294 19.28 -6.55 9.66
CA ALA A 294 20.70 -6.86 9.69
C ALA A 294 21.27 -7.33 8.34
N GLN A 295 20.53 -8.15 7.57
CA GLN A 295 20.91 -8.56 6.22
C GLN A 295 20.86 -7.38 5.23
N PHE A 296 19.90 -6.48 5.44
CA PHE A 296 19.74 -5.29 4.62
C PHE A 296 20.53 -4.08 5.14
N ALA A 297 21.41 -4.22 6.15
CA ALA A 297 22.12 -3.10 6.76
C ALA A 297 22.92 -2.24 5.75
N ARG A 298 23.42 -2.86 4.66
CA ARG A 298 24.07 -2.12 3.56
C ARG A 298 23.15 -1.11 2.87
N TYR A 299 21.85 -1.34 2.90
CA TYR A 299 20.83 -0.50 2.29
C TYR A 299 20.52 0.76 3.10
N CYS A 300 20.89 0.82 4.40
CA CYS A 300 20.84 2.05 5.19
C CYS A 300 21.65 3.19 4.54
N ARG A 301 22.73 2.84 3.81
CA ARG A 301 23.55 3.82 3.06
C ARG A 301 23.17 3.92 1.58
N ARG A 302 22.29 3.02 1.09
CA ARG A 302 21.83 3.07 -0.29
C ARG A 302 20.69 4.03 -0.40
N PHE A 303 20.96 5.08 -1.16
CA PHE A 303 20.05 6.17 -1.39
C PHE A 303 18.57 5.71 -1.59
N ALA A 304 18.33 4.83 -2.56
CA ALA A 304 16.99 4.37 -2.95
C ALA A 304 16.21 3.65 -1.83
N PHE A 305 16.90 3.06 -0.88
CA PHE A 305 16.30 2.23 0.17
C PHE A 305 16.39 2.88 1.54
N ARG A 306 17.20 3.93 1.68
CA ARG A 306 17.43 4.62 2.95
C ARG A 306 16.13 5.06 3.60
N HIS A 307 15.11 5.45 2.85
CA HIS A 307 13.81 5.83 3.44
C HIS A 307 13.06 4.65 4.08
N VAL A 308 13.01 3.48 3.43
CA VAL A 308 12.41 2.25 3.97
C VAL A 308 13.23 1.80 5.18
N MET A 309 14.54 1.80 5.01
CA MET A 309 15.49 1.39 6.03
C MET A 309 15.46 2.33 7.25
N ASP A 310 15.29 3.64 7.07
CA ASP A 310 15.14 4.60 8.18
C ASP A 310 13.73 4.58 8.80
N LYS A 311 12.71 4.05 8.12
CA LYS A 311 11.35 3.88 8.68
C LYS A 311 11.22 2.57 9.46
N HIS A 312 11.76 1.49 8.89
CA HIS A 312 11.52 0.13 9.35
C HIS A 312 12.76 -0.55 9.93
N CYS A 313 13.97 -0.04 9.68
CA CYS A 313 15.22 -0.57 10.20
C CYS A 313 15.99 0.48 11.00
N ARG A 314 15.27 1.27 11.82
CA ARG A 314 15.83 2.42 12.55
C ARG A 314 17.02 2.05 13.43
N LYS A 315 16.99 0.88 14.07
CA LYS A 315 18.06 0.45 14.98
C LYS A 315 19.30 0.02 14.18
N THR A 316 19.11 -0.79 13.14
CA THR A 316 20.18 -1.21 12.22
C THR A 316 20.79 -0.01 11.49
N CYS A 317 19.98 0.96 11.06
CA CYS A 317 20.43 2.16 10.37
C CYS A 317 20.89 3.28 11.30
N LYS A 318 20.76 3.10 12.62
CA LYS A 318 21.12 4.07 13.65
C LYS A 318 20.41 5.42 13.46
N THR A 319 19.13 5.40 13.10
CA THR A 319 18.28 6.58 12.85
C THR A 319 17.18 6.75 13.90
N CYS A 320 17.39 6.22 15.09
CA CYS A 320 16.47 6.31 16.21
C CYS A 320 16.40 7.70 16.87
N GLU A 321 17.38 8.56 16.61
CA GLU A 321 17.52 9.90 17.23
C GLU A 321 17.22 11.07 16.28
N ILE A 322 16.75 10.78 15.06
CA ILE A 322 16.37 11.79 14.05
C ILE A 322 14.89 12.17 14.21
#